data_AF-A0A7Y0JNM6-F1
#
_entry.id   AF-A0A7Y0JNM6-F1
#
_cell.length_a   1.000
_cell.length_b   1.000
_cell.length_c   1.000
_cell.angle_alpha   90.00
_cell.angle_beta   90.00
_cell.angle_gamma   90.00
#
_symmetry.space_group_name_H-M   'P 1'
#
loop_
_entity.id
_entity.type
_entity.pdbx_description
1 polymer ?
#
loop_
_entity_poly.entity_id
_entity_poly.type
_entity_poly.pdbx_seq_one_letter_code
_entity_poly.pdbx_strand_id
1 'polypeptide(L)'
;MTEMIDYGEQFEEVNRSLDSAAHQLERQNEAIAAVLAQANTLHRSLQSHLREIAKGQDGLDKKVLQLSTDLAAFAARSHRHLERLTAQVGLVDLRAEIQRKYGPYEDVRRTMRGILDVWESGLAHDATLQYIAEKKGIDAPGYWLASVLNATVSWVRKDQVTMESALLKAMSSHVSKTALFAGLLNARYRRFDATDSWLRLYLPSQDPLQLADEFVVVLDSAMLGVLGSAARDQINVKCMTWFDQLSSRAELVAAQVDRWEKFIARHSPRGARSEEDFSRSYHGLTQINAGWRQIARELYQAKAFGNAKHILRPLDAEEKADPDERLNGIDRVLRRLSELPEPGERELRSKEFDLKRMADPDGDEETLADLLKTEATLNEPTTGFFDLITNLVMHPERFDVSPRTRQLATHLARDWICEATINLRARSEAAVPETMSATIDNWQGDIGSRIEPNEVADQLARRMDQNTEYELTMERRNIPRIFFSTVAFASLALWLVAVTSGAFLAFQALVLLAVFVVCGVVALGIHLNTPRRMAAIRAQGKRRKADAMDTLHAAVGAHAGLMRQWKELIVEADDLLESVRAVQLPVVVEDNAEISSWLDDERPGTVARSQSQAPAILPRWDLKPAGW
;
A
#
# COMPACT_ATOMS: atom_id res chain seq x y z
N MET A 1 55.77 77.44 82.98
CA MET A 1 55.85 77.95 81.59
C MET A 1 56.96 77.23 80.81
N THR A 2 57.07 75.91 80.99
CA THR A 2 58.09 75.04 80.34
C THR A 2 57.42 73.76 79.82
N GLU A 3 56.31 73.33 80.44
CA GLU A 3 55.42 72.28 79.89
C GLU A 3 54.55 72.71 78.70
N MET A 4 54.59 73.96 78.22
CA MET A 4 53.73 74.41 77.09
C MET A 4 54.47 74.50 75.75
N ILE A 5 55.80 74.41 75.76
CA ILE A 5 56.66 74.44 74.54
C ILE A 5 56.94 73.00 74.06
N ASP A 6 57.06 72.04 74.98
CA ASP A 6 57.30 70.62 74.69
C ASP A 6 56.11 69.95 73.96
N TYR A 7 54.87 70.34 74.30
CA TYR A 7 53.68 69.88 73.57
C TYR A 7 53.54 70.47 72.17
N GLY A 8 54.18 71.62 71.86
CA GLY A 8 54.11 72.23 70.52
C GLY A 8 55.05 71.57 69.52
N GLU A 9 56.26 71.21 69.96
CA GLU A 9 57.28 70.56 69.13
C GLU A 9 56.91 69.08 68.85
N GLN A 10 56.39 68.36 69.85
CA GLN A 10 55.85 67.02 69.66
C GLN A 10 54.63 67.00 68.72
N PHE A 11 53.78 68.03 68.76
CA PHE A 11 52.63 68.11 67.85
C PHE A 11 53.05 68.33 66.39
N GLU A 12 54.09 69.13 66.15
CA GLU A 12 54.57 69.42 64.80
C GLU A 12 55.36 68.24 64.19
N GLU A 13 56.11 67.49 65.00
CA GLU A 13 56.78 66.25 64.58
C GLU A 13 55.77 65.12 64.31
N VAL A 14 54.75 64.99 65.16
CA VAL A 14 53.63 64.07 64.90
C VAL A 14 52.91 64.46 63.61
N ASN A 15 52.66 65.76 63.35
CA ASN A 15 51.99 66.21 62.14
C ASN A 15 52.82 65.94 60.86
N ARG A 16 54.15 66.17 60.90
CA ARG A 16 55.04 65.80 59.78
C ARG A 16 55.11 64.29 59.55
N SER A 17 55.12 63.49 60.63
CA SER A 17 55.06 62.03 60.51
C SER A 17 53.73 61.56 59.92
N LEU A 18 52.61 62.19 60.29
CA LEU A 18 51.29 61.93 59.73
C LEU A 18 51.21 62.28 58.24
N ASP A 19 51.75 63.42 57.81
CA ASP A 19 51.77 63.83 56.40
C ASP A 19 52.63 62.89 55.55
N SER A 20 53.80 62.48 56.06
CA SER A 20 54.65 61.51 55.36
C SER A 20 54.00 60.13 55.26
N ALA A 21 53.31 59.67 56.31
CA ALA A 21 52.55 58.44 56.30
C ALA A 21 51.33 58.51 55.35
N ALA A 22 50.66 59.67 55.29
CA ALA A 22 49.55 59.92 54.38
C ALA A 22 50.01 59.85 52.91
N HIS A 23 51.12 60.50 52.57
CA HIS A 23 51.71 60.40 51.22
C HIS A 23 52.22 58.99 50.89
N GLN A 24 52.75 58.25 51.87
CA GLN A 24 53.17 56.86 51.65
C GLN A 24 51.96 55.95 51.40
N LEU A 25 50.86 56.14 52.14
CA LEU A 25 49.59 55.45 51.90
C LEU A 25 48.99 55.81 50.55
N GLU A 26 49.08 57.07 50.13
CA GLU A 26 48.59 57.52 48.81
C GLU A 26 49.36 56.84 47.67
N ARG A 27 50.70 56.79 47.74
CA ARG A 27 51.52 56.05 46.76
C ARG A 27 51.26 54.55 46.77
N GLN A 28 51.04 53.96 47.95
CA GLN A 28 50.66 52.54 48.05
C GLN A 28 49.27 52.30 47.44
N ASN A 29 48.31 53.21 47.66
CA ASN A 29 46.99 53.12 47.06
C ASN A 29 47.04 53.27 45.54
N GLU A 30 47.88 54.16 45.00
CA GLU A 30 48.11 54.28 43.55
C GLU A 30 48.77 53.03 42.96
N ALA A 31 49.78 52.46 43.64
CA ALA A 31 50.42 51.22 43.22
C ALA A 31 49.45 50.03 43.24
N ILE A 32 48.62 49.93 44.29
CA ILE A 32 47.56 48.92 44.40
C ILE A 32 46.51 49.13 43.28
N ALA A 33 46.13 50.38 42.99
CA ALA A 33 45.20 50.68 41.90
C ALA A 33 45.78 50.30 40.52
N ALA A 34 47.07 50.53 40.30
CA ALA A 34 47.76 50.13 39.07
C ALA A 34 47.84 48.60 38.93
N VAL A 35 48.15 47.87 40.01
CA VAL A 35 48.16 46.40 40.03
C VAL A 35 46.76 45.84 39.82
N LEU A 36 45.72 46.43 40.43
CA LEU A 36 44.33 46.05 40.20
C LEU A 36 43.89 46.31 38.76
N ALA A 37 44.33 47.42 38.16
CA ALA A 37 44.08 47.71 36.75
C ALA A 37 44.73 46.68 35.83
N GLN A 38 45.97 46.27 36.12
CA GLN A 38 46.70 45.24 35.37
C GLN A 38 46.11 43.84 35.58
N ALA A 39 45.66 43.51 36.78
CA ALA A 39 44.91 42.27 37.06
C ALA A 39 43.58 42.25 36.28
N ASN A 40 42.89 43.39 36.19
CA ASN A 40 41.65 43.52 35.44
C ASN A 40 41.84 43.43 33.91
N THR A 41 42.98 43.88 33.36
CA THR A 41 43.28 43.69 31.93
C THR A 41 43.65 42.23 31.64
N LEU A 42 44.45 41.60 32.50
CA LEU A 42 44.79 40.18 32.37
C LEU A 42 43.54 39.29 32.50
N HIS A 43 42.66 39.58 33.46
CA HIS A 43 41.41 38.85 33.63
C HIS A 43 40.51 38.97 32.39
N ARG A 44 40.40 40.16 31.81
CA ARG A 44 39.66 40.36 30.55
C ARG A 44 40.29 39.60 29.38
N SER A 45 41.61 39.59 29.27
CA SER A 45 42.34 38.84 28.23
C SER A 45 42.16 37.33 28.37
N LEU A 46 42.26 36.80 29.59
CA LEU A 46 41.98 35.40 29.90
C LEU A 46 40.53 35.03 29.60
N GLN A 47 39.56 35.88 29.96
CA GLN A 47 38.17 35.66 29.59
C GLN A 47 37.96 35.65 28.06
N SER A 48 38.66 36.50 27.31
CA SER A 48 38.59 36.45 25.84
C SER A 48 39.20 35.17 25.27
N HIS A 49 40.36 34.73 25.74
CA HIS A 49 40.98 33.48 25.29
C HIS A 49 40.14 32.26 25.67
N LEU A 50 39.56 32.23 26.88
CA LEU A 50 38.65 31.15 27.30
C LEU A 50 37.40 31.11 26.41
N ARG A 51 36.84 32.26 26.01
CA ARG A 51 35.71 32.32 25.06
C ARG A 51 36.12 31.83 23.67
N GLU A 52 37.32 32.13 23.21
CA GLU A 52 37.82 31.70 21.91
C GLU A 52 38.10 30.19 21.88
N ILE A 53 38.70 29.64 22.94
CA ILE A 53 38.89 28.21 23.13
C ILE A 53 37.53 27.49 23.22
N ALA A 54 36.57 28.02 23.98
CA ALA A 54 35.22 27.45 24.07
C ALA A 54 34.51 27.45 22.70
N LYS A 55 34.62 28.53 21.92
CA LYS A 55 34.12 28.58 20.54
C LYS A 55 34.84 27.58 19.63
N GLY A 56 36.14 27.40 19.81
CA GLY A 56 36.93 26.40 19.09
C GLY A 56 36.53 24.97 19.42
N GLN A 57 36.27 24.67 20.69
CA GLN A 57 35.75 23.39 21.17
C GLN A 57 34.34 23.12 20.63
N ASP A 58 33.40 24.05 20.77
CA ASP A 58 32.05 23.92 20.19
C ASP A 58 32.09 23.71 18.67
N GLY A 59 33.02 24.38 17.98
CA GLY A 59 33.23 24.22 16.54
C GLY A 59 33.82 22.86 16.16
N LEU A 60 34.72 22.32 16.98
CA LEU A 60 35.28 20.98 16.82
C LEU A 60 34.24 19.90 17.10
N ASP A 61 33.46 20.04 18.18
CA ASP A 61 32.39 19.09 18.54
C ASP A 61 31.34 18.99 17.43
N LYS A 62 30.91 20.14 16.88
CA LYS A 62 30.01 20.16 15.71
C LYS A 62 30.61 19.45 14.50
N LYS A 63 31.88 19.67 14.20
CA LYS A 63 32.57 19.01 13.07
C LYS A 63 32.72 17.50 13.30
N VAL A 64 33.02 17.07 14.51
CA VAL A 64 33.10 15.64 14.88
C VAL A 64 31.74 14.98 14.75
N LEU A 65 30.67 15.65 15.19
CA LEU A 65 29.30 15.14 15.11
C LEU A 65 28.81 15.08 13.64
N GLN A 66 29.18 16.08 12.84
CA GLN A 66 28.91 16.08 11.40
C GLN A 66 29.69 14.97 10.68
N LEU A 67 30.99 14.80 10.97
CA LEU A 67 31.80 13.72 10.41
C LEU A 67 31.26 12.34 10.81
N SER A 68 30.82 12.17 12.06
CA SER A 68 30.19 10.93 12.52
C SER A 68 28.90 10.63 11.75
N THR A 69 28.08 11.65 11.52
CA THR A 69 26.84 11.54 10.72
C THR A 69 27.14 11.21 9.26
N ASP A 70 28.12 11.89 8.67
CA ASP A 70 28.56 11.66 7.28
C ASP A 70 29.17 10.26 7.10
N LEU A 71 29.93 9.77 8.09
CA LEU A 71 30.49 8.43 8.10
C LEU A 71 29.40 7.37 8.22
N ALA A 72 28.39 7.57 9.09
CA ALA A 72 27.24 6.67 9.18
C ALA A 72 26.44 6.64 7.87
N ALA A 73 26.22 7.80 7.24
CA ALA A 73 25.57 7.91 5.95
C ALA A 73 26.39 7.24 4.82
N PHE A 74 27.71 7.40 4.82
CA PHE A 74 28.61 6.72 3.91
C PHE A 74 28.57 5.21 4.10
N ALA A 75 28.71 4.71 5.33
CA ALA A 75 28.65 3.28 5.64
C ALA A 75 27.32 2.66 5.18
N ALA A 76 26.19 3.34 5.40
CA ALA A 76 24.88 2.90 4.92
C ALA A 76 24.80 2.87 3.38
N ARG A 77 25.35 3.89 2.69
CA ARG A 77 25.44 3.89 1.21
C ARG A 77 26.33 2.77 0.68
N SER A 78 27.49 2.55 1.28
CA SER A 78 28.42 1.48 0.90
C SER A 78 27.82 0.10 1.13
N HIS A 79 27.11 -0.12 2.24
CA HIS A 79 26.41 -1.38 2.49
C HIS A 79 25.35 -1.65 1.42
N ARG A 80 24.48 -0.67 1.14
CA ARG A 80 23.49 -0.79 0.06
C ARG A 80 24.12 -1.02 -1.31
N HIS A 81 25.26 -0.38 -1.60
CA HIS A 81 25.97 -0.58 -2.86
C HIS A 81 26.56 -2.00 -2.96
N LEU A 82 27.13 -2.53 -1.87
CA LEU A 82 27.63 -3.91 -1.81
C LEU A 82 26.49 -4.92 -1.97
N GLU A 83 25.35 -4.72 -1.31
CA GLU A 83 24.16 -5.56 -1.49
C GLU A 83 23.71 -5.60 -2.96
N ARG A 84 23.68 -4.44 -3.63
CA ARG A 84 23.36 -4.35 -5.07
C ARG A 84 24.37 -5.10 -5.92
N LEU A 85 25.68 -4.94 -5.68
CA LEU A 85 26.71 -5.65 -6.42
C LEU A 85 26.61 -7.17 -6.20
N THR A 86 26.37 -7.62 -4.97
CA THR A 86 26.16 -9.04 -4.67
C THR A 86 24.92 -9.58 -5.39
N ALA A 87 23.83 -8.81 -5.43
CA ALA A 87 22.63 -9.19 -6.17
C ALA A 87 22.88 -9.26 -7.70
N GLN A 88 23.62 -8.30 -8.26
CA GLN A 88 24.00 -8.31 -9.68
C GLN A 88 24.88 -9.51 -10.06
N VAL A 89 25.88 -9.84 -9.23
CA VAL A 89 26.74 -11.02 -9.45
C VAL A 89 25.90 -12.29 -9.34
N GLY A 90 25.09 -12.42 -8.28
CA GLY A 90 24.21 -13.57 -8.10
C GLY A 90 23.22 -13.75 -9.24
N LEU A 91 22.74 -12.65 -9.84
CA LEU A 91 21.86 -12.68 -11.00
C LEU A 91 22.56 -13.22 -12.25
N VAL A 92 23.82 -12.84 -12.50
CA VAL A 92 24.60 -13.37 -13.63
C VAL A 92 24.83 -14.88 -13.46
N ASP A 93 25.21 -15.30 -12.24
CA ASP A 93 25.44 -16.71 -11.93
C ASP A 93 24.16 -17.54 -12.08
N LEU A 94 23.03 -17.02 -11.57
CA LEU A 94 21.73 -17.69 -11.67
C LEU A 94 21.24 -17.80 -13.12
N ARG A 95 21.45 -16.76 -13.94
CA ARG A 95 21.14 -16.81 -15.38
C ARG A 95 21.99 -17.85 -16.10
N ALA A 96 23.28 -17.93 -15.78
CA ALA A 96 24.17 -18.95 -16.33
C ALA A 96 23.71 -20.36 -15.90
N GLU A 97 23.25 -20.52 -14.66
CA GLU A 97 22.68 -21.78 -14.17
C GLU A 97 21.40 -22.16 -14.92
N ILE A 98 20.46 -21.23 -15.10
CA ILE A 98 19.23 -21.44 -15.87
C ILE A 98 19.57 -21.83 -17.31
N GLN A 99 20.47 -21.09 -17.98
CA GLN A 99 20.86 -21.39 -19.36
C GLN A 99 21.51 -22.77 -19.48
N ARG A 100 22.35 -23.16 -18.52
CA ARG A 100 23.01 -24.48 -18.52
C ARG A 100 22.03 -25.63 -18.29
N LYS A 101 21.08 -25.48 -17.37
CA LYS A 101 20.13 -26.54 -17.00
C LYS A 101 18.94 -26.63 -17.95
N TYR A 102 18.40 -25.49 -18.37
CA TYR A 102 17.11 -25.38 -19.08
C TYR A 102 17.23 -24.79 -20.49
N GLY A 103 18.39 -24.29 -20.91
CA GLY A 103 18.62 -23.82 -22.29
C GLY A 103 18.28 -24.88 -23.36
N PRO A 104 18.70 -26.16 -23.21
CA PRO A 104 18.27 -27.22 -24.11
C PRO A 104 16.75 -27.45 -24.12
N TYR A 105 16.05 -27.20 -23.00
CA TYR A 105 14.60 -27.40 -22.92
C TYR A 105 13.88 -26.27 -23.66
N GLU A 106 14.33 -25.03 -23.50
CA GLU A 106 13.82 -23.88 -24.26
C GLU A 106 13.94 -24.09 -25.78
N ASP A 107 15.07 -24.64 -26.23
CA ASP A 107 15.28 -24.99 -27.63
C ASP A 107 14.30 -26.06 -28.13
N VAL A 108 13.99 -27.07 -27.32
CA VAL A 108 12.99 -28.10 -27.64
C VAL A 108 11.60 -27.46 -27.73
N ARG A 109 11.22 -26.60 -26.78
CA ARG A 109 9.94 -25.87 -26.80
C ARG A 109 9.79 -25.02 -28.07
N ARG A 110 10.85 -24.29 -28.45
CA ARG A 110 10.90 -23.50 -29.70
C ARG A 110 10.75 -24.38 -30.94
N THR A 111 11.43 -25.51 -30.96
CA THR A 111 11.40 -26.46 -32.08
C THR A 111 10.02 -27.11 -32.22
N MET A 112 9.39 -27.49 -31.11
CA MET A 112 8.04 -28.07 -31.10
C MET A 112 7.02 -27.13 -31.72
N ARG A 113 7.04 -25.84 -31.34
CA ARG A 113 6.18 -24.81 -31.94
C ARG A 113 6.41 -24.70 -33.45
N GLY A 114 7.67 -24.57 -33.85
CA GLY A 114 8.03 -24.50 -35.27
C GLY A 114 7.56 -25.72 -36.07
N ILE A 115 7.62 -26.92 -35.48
CA ILE A 115 7.13 -28.14 -36.15
C ILE A 115 5.60 -28.18 -36.23
N LEU A 116 4.88 -27.78 -35.18
CA LEU A 116 3.42 -27.69 -35.21
C LEU A 116 2.94 -26.68 -36.28
N ASP A 117 3.63 -25.55 -36.42
CA ASP A 117 3.28 -24.51 -37.42
C ASP A 117 3.67 -24.92 -38.86
N VAL A 118 4.89 -25.44 -39.06
CA VAL A 118 5.44 -25.72 -40.40
C VAL A 118 4.87 -27.01 -40.99
N TRP A 119 4.53 -28.00 -40.17
CA TRP A 119 4.04 -29.29 -40.67
C TRP A 119 2.82 -29.15 -41.59
N GLU A 120 1.85 -28.32 -41.21
CA GLU A 120 0.61 -28.17 -42.00
C GLU A 120 0.80 -27.46 -43.32
N SER A 121 1.79 -26.58 -43.39
CA SER A 121 2.12 -25.84 -44.60
C SER A 121 2.75 -26.72 -45.69
N GLY A 122 3.16 -27.95 -45.36
CA GLY A 122 3.88 -28.84 -46.27
C GLY A 122 5.29 -28.35 -46.65
N LEU A 123 5.80 -27.31 -45.99
CA LEU A 123 7.10 -26.68 -46.32
C LEU A 123 8.31 -27.48 -45.83
N ALA A 124 8.13 -28.44 -44.92
CA ALA A 124 9.21 -29.26 -44.36
C ALA A 124 9.18 -30.71 -44.90
N HIS A 125 10.38 -31.23 -45.20
CA HIS A 125 10.55 -32.62 -45.59
C HIS A 125 10.61 -33.53 -44.36
N ASP A 126 10.03 -34.72 -44.47
CA ASP A 126 10.00 -35.74 -43.40
C ASP A 126 11.39 -36.07 -42.82
N ALA A 127 12.41 -36.14 -43.68
CA ALA A 127 13.79 -36.41 -43.26
C ALA A 127 14.39 -35.27 -42.41
N THR A 128 14.04 -34.02 -42.72
CA THR A 128 14.49 -32.84 -41.95
C THR A 128 13.80 -32.80 -40.60
N LEU A 129 12.49 -33.07 -40.56
CA LEU A 129 11.73 -33.15 -39.32
C LEU A 129 12.26 -34.24 -38.40
N GLN A 130 12.56 -35.42 -38.96
CA GLN A 130 13.18 -36.52 -38.22
C GLN A 130 14.54 -36.10 -37.64
N TYR A 131 15.43 -35.57 -38.47
CA TYR A 131 16.76 -35.17 -38.04
C TYR A 131 16.71 -34.15 -36.90
N ILE A 132 15.85 -33.13 -37.02
CA ILE A 132 15.68 -32.10 -35.99
C ILE A 132 15.15 -32.72 -34.70
N ALA A 133 14.13 -33.57 -34.77
CA ALA A 133 13.54 -34.21 -33.61
C ALA A 133 14.53 -35.13 -32.89
N GLU A 134 15.24 -35.98 -33.63
CA GLU A 134 16.26 -36.89 -33.09
C GLU A 134 17.41 -36.12 -32.44
N LYS A 135 17.90 -35.07 -33.11
CA LYS A 135 18.92 -34.18 -32.56
C LYS A 135 18.45 -33.56 -31.24
N LYS A 136 17.22 -33.06 -31.17
CA LYS A 136 16.67 -32.50 -29.93
C LYS A 136 16.44 -33.54 -28.84
N GLY A 137 16.11 -34.77 -29.21
CA GLY A 137 16.09 -35.91 -28.29
C GLY A 137 17.47 -36.22 -27.69
N ILE A 138 18.55 -36.08 -28.48
CA ILE A 138 19.93 -36.25 -28.02
C ILE A 138 20.38 -35.07 -27.14
N ASP A 139 20.02 -33.83 -27.51
CA ASP A 139 20.35 -32.62 -26.75
C ASP A 139 19.67 -32.62 -25.36
N ALA A 140 18.47 -33.22 -25.23
CA ALA A 140 17.66 -33.22 -24.00
C ALA A 140 17.01 -34.60 -23.69
N PRO A 141 17.80 -35.65 -23.35
CA PRO A 141 17.33 -37.04 -23.30
C PRO A 141 16.36 -37.36 -22.15
N GLY A 142 16.33 -36.52 -21.10
CA GLY A 142 15.42 -36.66 -19.96
C GLY A 142 14.12 -35.86 -20.10
N TYR A 143 14.04 -34.95 -21.08
CA TYR A 143 12.93 -34.02 -21.19
C TYR A 143 11.73 -34.68 -21.88
N TRP A 144 10.55 -34.61 -21.24
CA TRP A 144 9.33 -35.25 -21.75
C TRP A 144 8.95 -34.72 -23.14
N LEU A 145 9.04 -33.41 -23.36
CA LEU A 145 8.64 -32.78 -24.61
C LEU A 145 9.56 -33.18 -25.78
N ALA A 146 10.85 -33.46 -25.52
CA ALA A 146 11.76 -33.94 -26.57
C ALA A 146 11.35 -35.34 -27.06
N SER A 147 10.89 -36.20 -26.15
CA SER A 147 10.37 -37.53 -26.49
C SER A 147 9.00 -37.44 -27.18
N VAL A 148 8.14 -36.51 -26.74
CA VAL A 148 6.86 -36.20 -27.40
C VAL A 148 7.07 -35.63 -28.80
N LEU A 149 8.09 -34.80 -28.99
CA LEU A 149 8.46 -34.26 -30.30
C LEU A 149 8.82 -35.38 -31.27
N ASN A 150 9.66 -36.33 -30.83
CA ASN A 150 9.97 -37.53 -31.60
C ASN A 150 8.73 -38.36 -31.91
N ALA A 151 7.86 -38.60 -30.91
CA ALA A 151 6.62 -39.32 -31.12
C ALA A 151 5.73 -38.63 -32.17
N THR A 152 5.60 -37.30 -32.08
CA THR A 152 4.77 -36.48 -32.98
C THR A 152 5.30 -36.53 -34.43
N VAL A 153 6.62 -36.38 -34.62
CA VAL A 153 7.24 -36.47 -35.95
C VAL A 153 7.14 -37.89 -36.52
N SER A 154 7.34 -38.92 -35.70
CA SER A 154 7.16 -40.32 -36.15
C SER A 154 5.71 -40.65 -36.49
N TRP A 155 4.75 -40.12 -35.72
CA TRP A 155 3.32 -40.25 -36.01
C TRP A 155 2.94 -39.63 -37.35
N VAL A 156 3.41 -38.41 -37.58
CA VAL A 156 3.29 -37.68 -38.84
C VAL A 156 3.83 -38.50 -40.03
N ARG A 157 5.00 -39.13 -39.84
CA ARG A 157 5.68 -39.95 -40.84
C ARG A 157 5.16 -41.38 -40.99
N LYS A 158 4.18 -41.78 -40.18
CA LYS A 158 3.63 -43.16 -40.11
C LYS A 158 4.63 -44.23 -39.65
N ASP A 159 5.65 -43.85 -38.90
CA ASP A 159 6.56 -44.80 -38.27
C ASP A 159 6.02 -45.19 -36.88
N GLN A 160 5.21 -46.25 -36.86
CA GLN A 160 4.54 -46.71 -35.64
C GLN A 160 5.54 -47.20 -34.59
N VAL A 161 6.60 -47.90 -34.99
CA VAL A 161 7.56 -48.52 -34.05
C VAL A 161 8.32 -47.43 -33.29
N THR A 162 8.81 -46.42 -34.01
CA THR A 162 9.52 -45.30 -33.39
C THR A 162 8.57 -44.41 -32.60
N MET A 163 7.34 -44.20 -33.08
CA MET A 163 6.31 -43.44 -32.37
C MET A 163 5.98 -44.06 -31.01
N GLU A 164 5.67 -45.36 -30.96
CA GLU A 164 5.35 -46.06 -29.72
C GLU A 164 6.53 -46.05 -28.74
N SER A 165 7.74 -46.29 -29.25
CA SER A 165 8.96 -46.27 -28.44
C SER A 165 9.22 -44.88 -27.84
N ALA A 166 9.05 -43.82 -28.64
CA ALA A 166 9.21 -42.44 -28.20
C ALA A 166 8.11 -42.02 -27.21
N LEU A 167 6.87 -42.48 -27.41
CA LEU A 167 5.75 -42.21 -26.52
C LEU A 167 5.91 -42.91 -25.17
N LEU A 168 6.35 -44.17 -25.16
CA LEU A 168 6.70 -44.89 -23.94
C LEU A 168 7.81 -44.17 -23.17
N LYS A 169 8.84 -43.68 -23.89
CA LYS A 169 9.89 -42.88 -23.28
C LYS A 169 9.33 -41.59 -22.68
N ALA A 170 8.47 -40.87 -23.40
CA ALA A 170 7.83 -39.66 -22.91
C ALA A 170 7.00 -39.91 -21.64
N MET A 171 6.21 -40.98 -21.61
CA MET A 171 5.42 -41.36 -20.44
C MET A 171 6.28 -41.79 -19.26
N SER A 172 7.42 -42.44 -19.49
CA SER A 172 8.39 -42.75 -18.43
C SER A 172 8.99 -41.50 -17.78
N SER A 173 9.07 -40.40 -18.55
CA SER A 173 9.51 -39.10 -18.03
C SER A 173 8.37 -38.36 -17.31
N HIS A 174 7.20 -38.21 -17.94
CA HIS A 174 6.08 -37.48 -17.35
C HIS A 174 4.71 -37.88 -17.93
N VAL A 175 4.05 -38.87 -17.32
CA VAL A 175 2.75 -39.42 -17.77
C VAL A 175 1.70 -38.34 -18.01
N SER A 176 1.45 -37.46 -17.05
CA SER A 176 0.35 -36.48 -17.13
C SER A 176 0.53 -35.48 -18.27
N LYS A 177 1.71 -34.87 -18.43
CA LYS A 177 2.01 -33.91 -19.50
C LYS A 177 1.95 -34.57 -20.88
N THR A 178 2.48 -35.79 -21.01
CA THR A 178 2.39 -36.55 -22.26
C THR A 178 0.94 -36.90 -22.61
N ALA A 179 0.14 -37.33 -21.64
CA ALA A 179 -1.28 -37.64 -21.85
C ALA A 179 -2.08 -36.40 -22.26
N LEU A 180 -1.85 -35.26 -21.60
CA LEU A 180 -2.50 -34.00 -21.96
C LEU A 180 -2.13 -33.55 -23.37
N PHE A 181 -0.82 -33.56 -23.70
CA PHE A 181 -0.36 -33.19 -25.04
C PHE A 181 -0.97 -34.10 -26.12
N ALA A 182 -0.94 -35.42 -25.89
CA ALA A 182 -1.52 -36.39 -26.79
C ALA A 182 -3.04 -36.19 -26.97
N GLY A 183 -3.77 -35.91 -25.89
CA GLY A 183 -5.20 -35.62 -25.94
C GLY A 183 -5.51 -34.38 -26.77
N LEU A 184 -4.76 -33.30 -26.56
CA LEU A 184 -4.91 -32.04 -27.30
C LEU A 184 -4.53 -32.18 -28.77
N LEU A 185 -3.45 -32.91 -29.08
CA LEU A 185 -3.05 -33.19 -30.46
C LEU A 185 -4.14 -34.01 -31.17
N ASN A 186 -4.73 -35.01 -30.52
CA ASN A 186 -5.84 -35.78 -31.09
C ASN A 186 -7.10 -34.93 -31.26
N ALA A 187 -7.38 -34.01 -30.33
CA ALA A 187 -8.50 -33.07 -30.43
C ALA A 187 -8.36 -32.16 -31.65
N ARG A 188 -7.13 -31.72 -31.95
CA ARG A 188 -6.77 -30.96 -33.16
C ARG A 188 -7.23 -31.62 -34.45
N TYR A 189 -7.06 -32.94 -34.54
CA TYR A 189 -7.47 -33.74 -35.68
C TYR A 189 -8.89 -34.35 -35.53
N ARG A 190 -9.72 -33.80 -34.63
CA ARG A 190 -11.11 -34.22 -34.35
C ARG A 190 -11.25 -35.68 -33.93
N ARG A 191 -10.23 -36.26 -33.30
CA ARG A 191 -10.23 -37.65 -32.81
C ARG A 191 -10.70 -37.71 -31.36
N PHE A 192 -11.95 -37.32 -31.12
CA PHE A 192 -12.49 -37.13 -29.77
C PHE A 192 -12.50 -38.40 -28.91
N ASP A 193 -12.66 -39.60 -29.49
CA ASP A 193 -12.56 -40.87 -28.74
C ASP A 193 -11.14 -41.11 -28.17
N ALA A 194 -10.12 -40.73 -28.95
CA ALA A 194 -8.73 -40.80 -28.51
C ALA A 194 -8.45 -39.71 -27.47
N THR A 195 -8.95 -38.48 -27.69
CA THR A 195 -8.89 -37.39 -26.71
C THR A 195 -9.48 -37.80 -25.37
N ASP A 196 -10.66 -38.41 -25.37
CA ASP A 196 -11.34 -38.92 -24.18
C ASP A 196 -10.48 -39.96 -23.44
N SER A 197 -9.92 -40.92 -24.19
CA SER A 197 -9.06 -41.96 -23.63
C SER A 197 -7.79 -41.39 -22.97
N TRP A 198 -7.17 -40.37 -23.58
CA TRP A 198 -6.02 -39.68 -23.01
C TRP A 198 -6.37 -38.85 -21.78
N LEU A 199 -7.54 -38.21 -21.75
CA LEU A 199 -7.99 -37.45 -20.60
C LEU A 199 -8.37 -38.34 -19.41
N ARG A 200 -8.88 -39.55 -19.65
CA ARG A 200 -9.07 -40.57 -18.60
C ARG A 200 -7.76 -41.00 -17.94
N LEU A 201 -6.63 -40.88 -18.64
CA LEU A 201 -5.30 -41.10 -18.06
C LEU A 201 -4.79 -39.88 -17.30
N TYR A 202 -5.08 -38.67 -17.80
CA TYR A 202 -4.64 -37.41 -17.21
C TYR A 202 -5.40 -37.03 -15.93
N LEU A 203 -6.74 -36.95 -15.97
CA LEU A 203 -7.56 -36.39 -14.90
C LEU A 203 -7.41 -37.09 -13.53
N PRO A 204 -7.25 -38.42 -13.43
CA PRO A 204 -7.04 -39.09 -12.15
C PRO A 204 -5.70 -38.77 -11.49
N SER A 205 -4.69 -38.36 -12.28
CA SER A 205 -3.35 -38.03 -11.78
C SER A 205 -3.26 -36.64 -11.13
N GLN A 206 -4.32 -35.84 -11.21
CA GLN A 206 -4.35 -34.47 -10.70
C GLN A 206 -4.81 -34.41 -9.24
N ASP A 207 -4.10 -33.64 -8.43
CA ASP A 207 -4.46 -33.34 -7.04
C ASP A 207 -5.17 -31.97 -6.98
N PRO A 208 -6.41 -31.88 -6.46
CA PRO A 208 -7.10 -30.59 -6.31
C PRO A 208 -6.44 -29.62 -5.32
N LEU A 209 -5.58 -30.08 -4.41
CA LEU A 209 -4.83 -29.24 -3.47
C LEU A 209 -3.43 -28.86 -3.97
N GLN A 210 -2.95 -29.56 -5.01
CA GLN A 210 -1.66 -29.39 -5.67
C GLN A 210 -1.86 -29.53 -7.18
N LEU A 211 -2.58 -28.57 -7.75
CA LEU A 211 -3.00 -28.65 -9.14
C LEU A 211 -1.85 -28.24 -10.05
N ALA A 212 -1.66 -29.01 -11.12
CA ALA A 212 -0.65 -28.70 -12.12
C ALA A 212 -1.08 -27.43 -12.89
N ASP A 213 -0.15 -26.50 -13.18
CA ASP A 213 -0.45 -25.25 -13.91
C ASP A 213 -1.03 -25.54 -15.31
N GLU A 214 -0.71 -26.70 -15.87
CA GLU A 214 -1.25 -27.21 -17.12
C GLU A 214 -2.77 -27.39 -17.09
N PHE A 215 -3.38 -27.53 -15.91
CA PHE A 215 -4.84 -27.70 -15.81
C PHE A 215 -5.61 -26.47 -16.30
N VAL A 216 -5.00 -25.27 -16.27
CA VAL A 216 -5.61 -24.08 -16.87
C VAL A 216 -5.92 -24.33 -18.35
N VAL A 217 -5.00 -25.01 -19.04
CA VAL A 217 -5.12 -25.36 -20.46
C VAL A 217 -6.29 -26.32 -20.68
N VAL A 218 -6.48 -27.29 -19.77
CA VAL A 218 -7.58 -28.26 -19.80
C VAL A 218 -8.92 -27.57 -19.63
N LEU A 219 -9.01 -26.69 -18.63
CA LEU A 219 -10.23 -25.92 -18.35
C LEU A 219 -10.60 -25.04 -19.54
N ASP A 220 -9.63 -24.33 -20.10
CA ASP A 220 -9.86 -23.45 -21.25
C ASP A 220 -10.27 -24.23 -22.50
N SER A 221 -9.64 -25.38 -22.75
CA SER A 221 -10.02 -26.27 -23.85
C SER A 221 -11.43 -26.84 -23.72
N ALA A 222 -11.86 -27.15 -22.49
CA ALA A 222 -13.22 -27.61 -22.23
C ALA A 222 -14.26 -26.52 -22.53
N MET A 223 -13.98 -25.27 -22.13
CA MET A 223 -14.86 -24.12 -22.35
C MET A 223 -14.94 -23.68 -23.81
N LEU A 224 -13.83 -23.80 -24.55
CA LEU A 224 -13.79 -23.59 -26.00
C LEU A 224 -14.46 -24.74 -26.78
N GLY A 225 -14.86 -25.83 -26.11
CA GLY A 225 -15.48 -26.99 -26.73
C GLY A 225 -14.53 -27.83 -27.60
N VAL A 226 -13.23 -27.54 -27.52
CA VAL A 226 -12.17 -28.12 -28.33
C VAL A 226 -12.00 -29.63 -28.14
N LEU A 227 -12.26 -30.13 -26.93
CA LEU A 227 -11.98 -31.53 -26.56
C LEU A 227 -13.08 -32.51 -26.98
N GLY A 228 -14.22 -32.02 -27.48
CA GLY A 228 -15.44 -32.81 -27.68
C GLY A 228 -16.31 -32.88 -26.41
N SER A 229 -17.57 -33.30 -26.56
CA SER A 229 -18.57 -33.32 -25.48
C SER A 229 -18.23 -34.32 -24.37
N ALA A 230 -17.84 -35.55 -24.71
CA ALA A 230 -17.52 -36.58 -23.71
C ALA A 230 -16.37 -36.18 -22.77
N ALA A 231 -15.30 -35.63 -23.34
CA ALA A 231 -14.15 -35.11 -22.59
C ALA A 231 -14.54 -33.92 -21.69
N ARG A 232 -15.36 -33.01 -22.21
CA ARG A 232 -15.89 -31.86 -21.46
C ARG A 232 -16.72 -32.31 -20.26
N ASP A 233 -17.60 -33.29 -20.45
CA ASP A 233 -18.44 -33.81 -19.37
C ASP A 233 -17.59 -34.42 -18.25
N GLN A 234 -16.52 -35.14 -18.59
CA GLN A 234 -15.58 -35.66 -17.59
C GLN A 234 -14.89 -34.55 -16.81
N ILE A 235 -14.44 -33.50 -17.50
CA ILE A 235 -13.80 -32.35 -16.86
C ILE A 235 -14.79 -31.65 -15.92
N ASN A 236 -16.02 -31.42 -16.37
CA ASN A 236 -17.08 -30.80 -15.58
C ASN A 236 -17.38 -31.62 -14.31
N VAL A 237 -17.61 -32.92 -14.44
CA VAL A 237 -17.86 -33.82 -13.30
C VAL A 237 -16.69 -33.77 -12.32
N LYS A 238 -15.45 -33.78 -12.83
CA LYS A 238 -14.24 -33.74 -12.00
C LYS A 238 -14.11 -32.40 -11.26
N CYS A 239 -14.31 -31.28 -11.94
CA CYS A 239 -14.29 -29.94 -11.37
C CYS A 239 -15.36 -29.76 -10.29
N MET A 240 -16.60 -30.23 -10.53
CA MET A 240 -17.67 -30.17 -9.53
C MET A 240 -17.36 -31.04 -8.32
N THR A 241 -16.83 -32.25 -8.55
CA THR A 241 -16.39 -33.13 -7.47
C THR A 241 -15.33 -32.47 -6.60
N TRP A 242 -14.34 -31.82 -7.21
CA TRP A 242 -13.30 -31.08 -6.49
C TRP A 242 -13.87 -29.86 -5.77
N PHE A 243 -14.78 -29.13 -6.40
CA PHE A 243 -15.43 -27.98 -5.80
C PHE A 243 -16.19 -28.39 -4.53
N ASP A 244 -17.00 -29.46 -4.59
CA ASP A 244 -17.74 -29.97 -3.43
C ASP A 244 -16.80 -30.46 -2.32
N GLN A 245 -15.75 -31.21 -2.68
CA GLN A 245 -14.75 -31.72 -1.74
C GLN A 245 -14.03 -30.59 -1.00
N LEU A 246 -13.60 -29.55 -1.73
CA LEU A 246 -12.85 -28.43 -1.15
C LEU A 246 -13.78 -27.48 -0.39
N SER A 247 -15.02 -27.30 -0.86
CA SER A 247 -16.04 -26.48 -0.18
C SER A 247 -16.43 -27.05 1.18
N SER A 248 -16.30 -28.37 1.39
CA SER A 248 -16.53 -28.96 2.71
C SER A 248 -15.50 -28.54 3.78
N ARG A 249 -14.37 -27.92 3.37
CA ARG A 249 -13.32 -27.46 4.27
C ARG A 249 -13.46 -25.96 4.52
N ALA A 250 -14.04 -25.61 5.67
CA ALA A 250 -14.29 -24.21 6.06
C ALA A 250 -13.03 -23.32 6.02
N GLU A 251 -11.86 -23.85 6.38
CA GLU A 251 -10.60 -23.10 6.36
C GLU A 251 -10.22 -22.63 4.94
N LEU A 252 -10.44 -23.46 3.92
CA LEU A 252 -10.12 -23.11 2.53
C LEU A 252 -11.10 -22.06 2.00
N VAL A 253 -12.38 -22.19 2.33
CA VAL A 253 -13.41 -21.21 1.94
C VAL A 253 -13.12 -19.85 2.60
N ALA A 254 -12.85 -19.83 3.90
CA ALA A 254 -12.51 -18.61 4.63
C ALA A 254 -11.24 -17.93 4.07
N ALA A 255 -10.24 -18.71 3.67
CA ALA A 255 -9.04 -18.18 3.02
C ALA A 255 -9.36 -17.53 1.66
N GLN A 256 -10.25 -18.10 0.86
CA GLN A 256 -10.69 -17.47 -0.40
C GLN A 256 -11.49 -16.20 -0.14
N VAL A 257 -12.39 -16.18 0.85
CA VAL A 257 -13.13 -14.96 1.24
C VAL A 257 -12.17 -13.84 1.66
N ASP A 258 -11.22 -14.11 2.55
CA ASP A 258 -10.19 -13.13 2.97
C ASP A 258 -9.36 -12.62 1.78
N ARG A 259 -9.04 -13.51 0.84
CA ARG A 259 -8.31 -13.14 -0.38
C ARG A 259 -9.11 -12.18 -1.26
N TRP A 260 -10.41 -12.44 -1.43
CA TRP A 260 -11.34 -11.55 -2.13
C TRP A 260 -11.53 -10.22 -1.41
N GLU A 261 -11.63 -10.22 -0.08
CA GLU A 261 -11.68 -8.99 0.72
C GLU A 261 -10.45 -8.11 0.48
N LYS A 262 -9.25 -8.71 0.55
CA LYS A 262 -7.98 -8.02 0.26
C LYS A 262 -7.92 -7.54 -1.18
N PHE A 263 -8.40 -8.32 -2.14
CA PHE A 263 -8.45 -7.92 -3.55
C PHE A 263 -9.33 -6.70 -3.75
N ILE A 264 -10.57 -6.72 -3.27
CA ILE A 264 -11.49 -5.58 -3.37
C ILE A 264 -10.86 -4.36 -2.67
N ALA A 265 -10.43 -4.51 -1.41
CA ALA A 265 -9.86 -3.40 -0.63
C ALA A 265 -8.60 -2.78 -1.25
N ARG A 266 -7.79 -3.55 -1.99
CA ARG A 266 -6.59 -3.04 -2.71
C ARG A 266 -6.95 -2.07 -3.83
N HIS A 267 -8.14 -2.19 -4.42
CA HIS A 267 -8.63 -1.28 -5.47
C HIS A 267 -9.27 -0.01 -4.92
N SER A 268 -9.16 0.24 -3.61
CA SER A 268 -9.45 1.53 -2.99
C SER A 268 -8.41 2.58 -3.43
N PRO A 269 -8.81 3.81 -3.81
CA PRO A 269 -7.89 4.94 -3.89
C PRO A 269 -7.16 5.11 -2.54
N ARG A 270 -5.82 5.24 -2.57
CA ARG A 270 -4.98 5.39 -1.37
C ARG A 270 -3.86 6.41 -1.61
N GLY A 271 -3.29 6.93 -0.54
CA GLY A 271 -2.09 7.79 -0.55
C GLY A 271 -2.39 9.29 -0.44
N ALA A 272 -1.32 10.10 -0.48
CA ALA A 272 -1.37 11.54 -0.24
C ALA A 272 -2.40 12.27 -1.11
N ARG A 273 -2.55 11.85 -2.38
CA ARG A 273 -3.54 12.42 -3.30
C ARG A 273 -4.98 12.26 -2.81
N SER A 274 -5.34 11.10 -2.25
CA SER A 274 -6.67 10.88 -1.69
C SER A 274 -6.92 11.71 -0.42
N GLU A 275 -5.89 11.92 0.41
CA GLU A 275 -5.99 12.75 1.61
C GLU A 275 -6.11 14.25 1.26
N GLU A 276 -5.41 14.69 0.22
CA GLU A 276 -5.53 16.05 -0.33
C GLU A 276 -6.91 16.31 -0.93
N ASP A 277 -7.43 15.37 -1.73
CA ASP A 277 -8.77 15.47 -2.32
C ASP A 277 -9.85 15.56 -1.22
N PHE A 278 -9.74 14.74 -0.17
CA PHE A 278 -10.63 14.82 1.00
C PHE A 278 -10.52 16.17 1.70
N SER A 279 -9.30 16.66 1.91
CA SER A 279 -9.05 17.94 2.58
C SER A 279 -9.64 19.12 1.80
N ARG A 280 -9.65 19.06 0.47
CA ARG A 280 -10.28 20.06 -0.40
C ARG A 280 -11.80 19.99 -0.36
N SER A 281 -12.39 18.79 -0.41
CA SER A 281 -13.84 18.61 -0.43
C SER A 281 -14.49 18.82 0.94
N TYR A 282 -13.79 18.51 2.03
CA TYR A 282 -14.31 18.50 3.41
C TYR A 282 -13.48 19.34 4.38
N HIS A 283 -13.04 20.51 3.92
CA HIS A 283 -12.17 21.43 4.69
C HIS A 283 -12.73 21.79 6.09
N GLY A 284 -14.05 21.92 6.26
CA GLY A 284 -14.64 22.20 7.57
C GLY A 284 -14.42 21.08 8.59
N LEU A 285 -14.35 19.82 8.16
CA LEU A 285 -14.12 18.67 9.05
C LEU A 285 -12.64 18.52 9.42
N THR A 286 -11.72 18.83 8.51
CA THR A 286 -10.28 18.70 8.77
C THR A 286 -9.77 19.70 9.81
N GLN A 287 -10.46 20.83 9.98
CA GLN A 287 -10.14 21.83 10.99
C GLN A 287 -10.59 21.44 12.40
N ILE A 288 -11.62 20.60 12.51
CA ILE A 288 -12.37 20.41 13.76
C ILE A 288 -12.18 19.01 14.34
N ASN A 289 -11.82 18.01 13.54
CA ASN A 289 -11.64 16.63 13.97
C ASN A 289 -10.21 16.13 13.73
N ALA A 290 -9.49 15.75 14.79
CA ALA A 290 -8.11 15.24 14.69
C ALA A 290 -8.00 13.86 14.01
N GLY A 291 -9.09 13.09 13.99
CA GLY A 291 -9.22 11.77 13.36
C GLY A 291 -9.70 11.78 11.91
N TRP A 292 -9.77 12.94 11.25
CA TRP A 292 -10.31 13.07 9.88
C TRP A 292 -9.63 12.15 8.86
N ARG A 293 -8.33 11.84 9.01
CA ARG A 293 -7.61 10.92 8.11
C ARG A 293 -8.14 9.50 8.15
N GLN A 294 -8.62 9.04 9.31
CA GLN A 294 -9.22 7.71 9.42
C GLN A 294 -10.55 7.66 8.66
N ILE A 295 -11.41 8.65 8.86
CA ILE A 295 -12.69 8.78 8.16
C ILE A 295 -12.48 8.88 6.64
N ALA A 296 -11.47 9.64 6.20
CA ALA A 296 -11.12 9.73 4.79
C ALA A 296 -10.74 8.35 4.21
N ARG A 297 -9.90 7.58 4.91
CA ARG A 297 -9.52 6.23 4.49
C ARG A 297 -10.73 5.30 4.41
N GLU A 298 -11.64 5.35 5.38
CA GLU A 298 -12.85 4.53 5.42
C GLU A 298 -13.85 4.89 4.30
N LEU A 299 -14.02 6.19 4.01
CA LEU A 299 -14.83 6.66 2.88
C LEU A 299 -14.27 6.17 1.53
N TYR A 300 -12.95 6.27 1.33
CA TYR A 300 -12.35 5.82 0.08
C TYR A 300 -12.33 4.30 -0.07
N GLN A 301 -12.34 3.55 1.03
CA GLN A 301 -12.55 2.10 0.97
C GLN A 301 -13.91 1.75 0.35
N ALA A 302 -14.96 2.55 0.57
CA ALA A 302 -16.25 2.33 -0.09
C ALA A 302 -16.17 2.51 -1.62
N LYS A 303 -15.27 3.35 -2.13
CA LYS A 303 -15.03 3.46 -3.60
C LYS A 303 -14.40 2.21 -4.21
N ALA A 304 -13.89 1.30 -3.39
CA ALA A 304 -13.34 0.04 -3.88
C ALA A 304 -14.42 -0.83 -4.56
N PHE A 305 -15.69 -0.72 -4.15
CA PHE A 305 -16.78 -1.51 -4.72
C PHE A 305 -17.03 -1.16 -6.20
N GLY A 306 -17.14 0.14 -6.54
CA GLY A 306 -17.28 0.57 -7.94
C GLY A 306 -16.08 0.17 -8.81
N ASN A 307 -14.86 0.30 -8.29
CA ASN A 307 -13.65 -0.14 -9.01
C ASN A 307 -13.63 -1.66 -9.22
N ALA A 308 -13.98 -2.44 -8.19
CA ALA A 308 -14.08 -3.89 -8.29
C ALA A 308 -15.17 -4.31 -9.28
N LYS A 309 -16.32 -3.62 -9.30
CA LYS A 309 -17.41 -3.83 -10.27
C LYS A 309 -16.94 -3.64 -11.70
N HIS A 310 -16.13 -2.61 -11.96
CA HIS A 310 -15.56 -2.38 -13.29
C HIS A 310 -14.62 -3.52 -13.72
N ILE A 311 -13.80 -4.05 -12.78
CA ILE A 311 -12.86 -5.15 -13.06
C ILE A 311 -13.57 -6.49 -13.27
N LEU A 312 -14.62 -6.73 -12.47
CA LEU A 312 -15.42 -7.96 -12.49
C LEU A 312 -16.60 -7.90 -13.45
N ARG A 313 -16.72 -6.82 -14.24
CA ARG A 313 -17.82 -6.63 -15.18
C ARG A 313 -17.96 -7.89 -16.04
N PRO A 314 -19.17 -8.47 -16.16
CA PRO A 314 -19.37 -9.65 -16.97
C PRO A 314 -18.78 -9.41 -18.36
N LEU A 315 -17.92 -10.33 -18.78
CA LEU A 315 -17.50 -10.40 -20.16
C LEU A 315 -18.73 -10.90 -20.91
N ASP A 316 -19.35 -10.05 -21.71
CA ASP A 316 -20.45 -10.45 -22.58
C ASP A 316 -19.90 -11.55 -23.50
N ALA A 317 -20.17 -12.81 -23.16
CA ALA A 317 -19.78 -13.98 -23.92
C ALA A 317 -20.68 -14.17 -25.16
N GLU A 318 -21.03 -13.07 -25.82
CA GLU A 318 -21.88 -13.05 -27.02
C GLU A 318 -21.11 -13.28 -28.32
N GLU A 319 -19.79 -13.50 -28.26
CA GLU A 319 -19.06 -13.89 -29.46
C GLU A 319 -19.38 -15.36 -29.80
N LYS A 320 -20.25 -15.52 -30.81
CA LYS A 320 -20.53 -16.81 -31.46
C LYS A 320 -19.19 -17.39 -31.88
N ALA A 321 -18.86 -18.57 -31.37
CA ALA A 321 -17.55 -19.12 -31.71
C ALA A 321 -17.50 -19.47 -33.19
N ASP A 322 -16.54 -18.87 -33.86
CA ASP A 322 -16.14 -19.21 -35.20
C ASP A 322 -15.54 -20.64 -35.18
N PRO A 323 -15.87 -21.54 -36.12
CA PRO A 323 -15.11 -22.76 -36.33
C PRO A 323 -13.58 -22.54 -36.35
N ASP A 324 -13.12 -21.41 -36.87
CA ASP A 324 -11.70 -21.01 -36.86
C ASP A 324 -11.22 -20.70 -35.42
N GLU A 325 -12.07 -20.15 -34.56
CA GLU A 325 -11.76 -19.89 -33.15
C GLU A 325 -11.49 -21.18 -32.37
N ARG A 326 -12.14 -22.29 -32.74
CA ARG A 326 -11.89 -23.62 -32.14
C ARG A 326 -10.52 -24.15 -32.49
N LEU A 327 -10.14 -24.12 -33.78
CA LEU A 327 -8.81 -24.58 -34.24
C LEU A 327 -7.71 -23.66 -33.70
N ASN A 328 -7.91 -22.34 -33.77
CA ASN A 328 -7.02 -21.36 -33.15
C ASN A 328 -6.92 -21.55 -31.64
N GLY A 329 -8.02 -21.97 -30.98
CA GLY A 329 -8.08 -22.33 -29.57
C GLY A 329 -7.20 -23.54 -29.25
N ILE A 330 -7.27 -24.61 -30.05
CA ILE A 330 -6.40 -25.79 -29.92
C ILE A 330 -4.93 -25.41 -30.05
N ASP A 331 -4.61 -24.64 -31.08
CA ASP A 331 -3.23 -24.26 -31.37
C ASP A 331 -2.66 -23.34 -30.29
N ARG A 332 -3.48 -22.39 -29.79
CA ARG A 332 -3.14 -21.57 -28.62
C ARG A 332 -2.85 -22.43 -27.39
N VAL A 333 -3.72 -23.37 -27.10
CA VAL A 333 -3.61 -24.30 -25.97
C VAL A 333 -2.36 -25.19 -26.08
N LEU A 334 -2.12 -25.79 -27.24
CA LEU A 334 -0.95 -26.64 -27.49
C LEU A 334 0.35 -25.85 -27.39
N ARG A 335 0.37 -24.65 -27.98
CA ARG A 335 1.49 -23.72 -27.87
C ARG A 335 1.77 -23.38 -26.41
N ARG A 336 0.74 -23.04 -25.65
CA ARG A 336 0.87 -22.74 -24.23
C ARG A 336 1.40 -23.91 -23.41
N LEU A 337 0.85 -25.12 -23.59
CA LEU A 337 1.35 -26.32 -22.94
C LEU A 337 2.84 -26.55 -23.25
N SER A 338 3.25 -26.28 -24.49
CA SER A 338 4.63 -26.41 -24.92
C SER A 338 5.55 -25.32 -24.37
N GLU A 339 5.02 -24.19 -23.90
CA GLU A 339 5.79 -23.06 -23.37
C GLU A 339 6.00 -23.12 -21.86
N LEU A 340 5.17 -23.89 -21.15
CA LEU A 340 5.21 -23.95 -19.69
C LEU A 340 6.60 -24.41 -19.18
N PRO A 341 7.26 -23.61 -18.32
CA PRO A 341 8.54 -23.95 -17.72
C PRO A 341 8.40 -25.11 -16.73
N GLU A 342 9.44 -25.94 -16.61
CA GLU A 342 9.46 -27.03 -15.64
C GLU A 342 9.48 -26.50 -14.20
N PRO A 343 8.99 -27.24 -13.19
CA PRO A 343 8.94 -26.78 -11.80
C PRO A 343 10.28 -26.23 -11.28
N GLY A 344 11.39 -26.91 -11.56
CA GLY A 344 12.72 -26.41 -11.17
C GLY A 344 13.19 -25.18 -11.96
N GLU A 345 12.71 -24.97 -13.19
CA GLU A 345 12.99 -23.74 -13.96
C GLU A 345 12.25 -22.57 -13.31
N ARG A 346 10.97 -22.77 -12.93
CA ARG A 346 10.15 -21.75 -12.25
C ARG A 346 10.78 -21.27 -10.94
N GLU A 347 11.26 -22.18 -10.11
CA GLU A 347 11.93 -21.82 -8.85
C GLU A 347 13.16 -20.94 -9.08
N LEU A 348 13.97 -21.24 -10.09
CA LEU A 348 15.14 -20.42 -10.43
C LEU A 348 14.73 -19.08 -11.03
N ARG A 349 13.66 -19.02 -11.83
CA ARG A 349 13.11 -17.77 -12.35
C ARG A 349 12.58 -16.87 -11.22
N SER A 350 11.91 -17.45 -10.23
CA SER A 350 11.48 -16.72 -9.02
C SER A 350 12.67 -16.13 -8.26
N LYS A 351 13.78 -16.88 -8.13
CA LYS A 351 15.01 -16.34 -7.52
C LYS A 351 15.66 -15.25 -8.38
N GLU A 352 15.57 -15.37 -9.71
CA GLU A 352 16.07 -14.36 -10.65
C GLU A 352 15.34 -13.03 -10.44
N PHE A 353 14.03 -13.09 -10.21
CA PHE A 353 13.22 -11.94 -9.85
C PHE A 353 13.65 -11.27 -8.55
N ASP A 354 13.79 -12.05 -7.47
CA ASP A 354 14.20 -11.50 -6.16
C ASP A 354 15.54 -10.79 -6.26
N LEU A 355 16.49 -11.36 -7.00
CA LEU A 355 17.81 -10.76 -7.24
C LEU A 355 17.72 -9.51 -8.13
N LYS A 356 16.87 -9.49 -9.16
CA LYS A 356 16.62 -8.27 -9.97
C LYS A 356 16.11 -7.13 -9.09
N ARG A 357 15.14 -7.40 -8.22
CA ARG A 357 14.57 -6.41 -7.29
C ARG A 357 15.63 -5.85 -6.33
N MET A 358 16.54 -6.69 -5.85
CA MET A 358 17.65 -6.24 -4.99
C MET A 358 18.73 -5.47 -5.77
N ALA A 359 18.95 -5.83 -7.03
CA ALA A 359 19.96 -5.22 -7.90
C ALA A 359 19.59 -3.79 -8.34
N ASP A 360 18.30 -3.49 -8.51
CA ASP A 360 17.82 -2.18 -8.93
C ASP A 360 16.64 -1.64 -8.07
N PRO A 361 16.92 -1.00 -6.92
CA PRO A 361 15.90 -0.41 -6.05
C PRO A 361 15.41 0.99 -6.51
N ASP A 362 16.17 1.66 -7.38
CA ASP A 362 15.96 3.06 -7.80
C ASP A 362 15.56 3.18 -9.29
N GLY A 363 15.54 2.06 -10.03
CA GLY A 363 15.09 2.02 -11.42
C GLY A 363 13.66 2.51 -11.54
N ASP A 364 13.41 3.33 -12.57
CA ASP A 364 12.14 4.03 -12.84
C ASP A 364 10.95 3.22 -12.31
N GLU A 365 10.15 3.85 -11.43
CA GLU A 365 8.97 3.26 -10.78
C GLU A 365 8.07 2.52 -11.79
N GLU A 366 8.08 2.96 -13.05
CA GLU A 366 7.39 2.34 -14.20
C GLU A 366 8.01 1.01 -14.64
N THR A 367 9.34 0.88 -14.71
CA THR A 367 10.04 -0.38 -15.03
C THR A 367 9.94 -1.38 -13.89
N LEU A 368 10.05 -0.93 -12.64
CA LEU A 368 9.89 -1.80 -11.47
C LEU A 368 8.42 -2.19 -11.28
N ALA A 369 7.47 -1.30 -11.55
CA ALA A 369 6.04 -1.60 -11.56
C ALA A 369 5.66 -2.54 -12.69
N ASP A 370 6.18 -2.36 -13.91
CA ASP A 370 5.95 -3.29 -15.02
C ASP A 370 6.61 -4.64 -14.76
N LEU A 371 7.80 -4.70 -14.16
CA LEU A 371 8.43 -5.96 -13.73
C LEU A 371 7.66 -6.62 -12.58
N LEU A 372 7.19 -5.85 -11.59
CA LEU A 372 6.32 -6.34 -10.51
C LEU A 372 4.98 -6.83 -11.05
N LYS A 373 4.40 -6.16 -12.04
CA LYS A 373 3.14 -6.52 -12.69
C LYS A 373 3.30 -7.71 -13.63
N THR A 374 4.47 -7.87 -14.25
CA THR A 374 4.82 -9.00 -15.14
C THR A 374 5.24 -10.25 -14.36
N GLU A 375 5.72 -10.13 -13.12
CA GLU A 375 6.34 -11.26 -12.40
C GLU A 375 5.70 -11.59 -11.03
N ALA A 376 5.00 -10.65 -10.36
CA ALA A 376 4.02 -11.01 -9.31
C ALA A 376 2.84 -11.80 -9.90
N THR A 377 2.57 -11.64 -11.21
CA THR A 377 1.68 -12.48 -11.99
C THR A 377 2.28 -13.85 -12.34
N LEU A 378 3.59 -14.08 -12.22
CA LEU A 378 4.24 -15.37 -12.54
C LEU A 378 4.50 -16.26 -11.31
N ASN A 379 4.62 -15.68 -10.11
CA ASN A 379 5.17 -16.36 -8.92
C ASN A 379 4.18 -16.64 -7.78
N GLU A 380 2.87 -16.41 -7.93
CA GLU A 380 1.91 -17.06 -7.03
C GLU A 380 1.78 -18.53 -7.45
N PRO A 381 2.31 -19.50 -6.66
CA PRO A 381 2.12 -20.90 -6.96
C PRO A 381 0.61 -21.16 -6.95
N THR A 382 0.05 -21.55 -8.09
CA THR A 382 -1.31 -22.08 -8.15
C THR A 382 -1.26 -23.38 -7.37
N THR A 383 -1.52 -23.30 -6.08
CA THR A 383 -1.30 -24.46 -5.20
C THR A 383 -2.54 -25.34 -5.31
N GLY A 384 -3.76 -24.79 -5.19
CA GLY A 384 -5.00 -25.57 -5.35
C GLY A 384 -5.95 -25.14 -6.47
N PHE A 385 -7.01 -25.93 -6.66
CA PHE A 385 -8.11 -25.66 -7.60
C PHE A 385 -8.86 -24.35 -7.27
N PHE A 386 -9.09 -24.04 -5.99
CA PHE A 386 -9.68 -22.76 -5.58
C PHE A 386 -8.77 -21.58 -5.93
N ASP A 387 -7.46 -21.72 -5.73
CA ASP A 387 -6.50 -20.67 -6.10
C ASP A 387 -6.47 -20.47 -7.61
N LEU A 388 -6.57 -21.56 -8.40
CA LEU A 388 -6.71 -21.47 -9.84
C LEU A 388 -7.93 -20.63 -10.22
N ILE A 389 -9.12 -20.96 -9.71
CA ILE A 389 -10.35 -20.22 -10.00
C ILE A 389 -10.19 -18.74 -9.65
N THR A 390 -9.71 -18.44 -8.44
CA THR A 390 -9.50 -17.07 -7.97
C THR A 390 -8.50 -16.32 -8.86
N ASN A 391 -7.38 -16.96 -9.22
CA ASN A 391 -6.35 -16.35 -10.05
C ASN A 391 -6.86 -16.08 -11.48
N LEU A 392 -7.69 -16.95 -12.05
CA LEU A 392 -8.27 -16.75 -13.39
C LEU A 392 -9.14 -15.48 -13.46
N VAL A 393 -9.77 -15.10 -12.35
CA VAL A 393 -10.59 -13.88 -12.29
C VAL A 393 -9.74 -12.66 -11.94
N MET A 394 -8.87 -12.76 -10.93
CA MET A 394 -8.06 -11.64 -10.43
C MET A 394 -6.92 -11.23 -11.37
N HIS A 395 -6.38 -12.20 -12.12
CA HIS A 395 -5.20 -12.04 -12.98
C HIS A 395 -5.44 -12.67 -14.37
N PRO A 396 -6.41 -12.19 -15.16
CA PRO A 396 -6.70 -12.76 -16.49
C PRO A 396 -5.50 -12.68 -17.44
N GLU A 397 -4.73 -11.59 -17.35
CA GLU A 397 -3.54 -11.35 -18.16
C GLU A 397 -2.45 -12.41 -17.93
N ARG A 398 -2.44 -13.07 -16.76
CA ARG A 398 -1.50 -14.15 -16.44
C ARG A 398 -1.73 -15.38 -17.32
N PHE A 399 -2.99 -15.67 -17.62
CA PHE A 399 -3.36 -16.97 -18.17
C PHE A 399 -3.77 -16.93 -19.65
N ASP A 400 -3.95 -15.74 -20.25
CA ASP A 400 -4.48 -15.58 -21.62
C ASP A 400 -5.66 -16.53 -21.91
N VAL A 401 -6.54 -16.68 -20.91
CA VAL A 401 -7.69 -17.60 -20.99
C VAL A 401 -8.83 -16.96 -21.76
N SER A 402 -9.64 -17.80 -22.40
CA SER A 402 -10.81 -17.30 -23.11
C SER A 402 -11.77 -16.56 -22.15
N PRO A 403 -12.52 -15.56 -22.66
CA PRO A 403 -13.54 -14.87 -21.88
C PRO A 403 -14.52 -15.81 -21.18
N ARG A 404 -14.83 -16.95 -21.82
CA ARG A 404 -15.72 -18.00 -21.31
C ARG A 404 -15.16 -18.72 -20.10
N THR A 405 -13.86 -19.06 -20.13
CA THR A 405 -13.17 -19.66 -18.98
C THR A 405 -13.13 -18.72 -17.80
N ARG A 406 -12.91 -17.43 -18.05
CA ARG A 406 -12.98 -16.42 -17.00
C ARG A 406 -14.40 -16.28 -16.45
N GLN A 407 -15.42 -16.29 -17.30
CA GLN A 407 -16.82 -16.27 -16.87
C GLN A 407 -17.17 -17.46 -15.98
N LEU A 408 -16.72 -18.68 -16.35
CA LEU A 408 -16.87 -19.87 -15.51
C LEU A 408 -16.19 -19.66 -14.14
N ALA A 409 -14.95 -19.18 -14.13
CA ALA A 409 -14.22 -18.95 -12.88
C ALA A 409 -14.93 -17.92 -12.00
N THR A 410 -15.45 -16.83 -12.57
CA THR A 410 -16.27 -15.84 -11.84
C THR A 410 -17.55 -16.45 -11.29
N HIS A 411 -18.20 -17.33 -12.06
CA HIS A 411 -19.39 -18.04 -11.61
C HIS A 411 -19.10 -18.94 -10.40
N LEU A 412 -17.99 -19.68 -10.42
CA LEU A 412 -17.57 -20.55 -9.31
C LEU A 412 -17.12 -19.76 -8.07
N ALA A 413 -16.48 -18.61 -8.26
CA ALA A 413 -16.05 -17.73 -7.17
C ALA A 413 -17.15 -16.82 -6.61
N ARG A 414 -18.36 -16.86 -7.19
CA ARG A 414 -19.49 -15.97 -6.87
C ARG A 414 -19.74 -15.85 -5.37
N ASP A 415 -19.84 -16.99 -4.69
CA ASP A 415 -20.20 -16.99 -3.26
C ASP A 415 -19.11 -16.33 -2.42
N TRP A 416 -17.83 -16.58 -2.73
CA TRP A 416 -16.70 -15.95 -2.04
C TRP A 416 -16.65 -14.43 -2.29
N ILE A 417 -16.92 -14.00 -3.52
CA ILE A 417 -16.98 -12.57 -3.89
C ILE A 417 -18.15 -11.89 -3.17
N CYS A 418 -19.32 -12.54 -3.13
CA CYS A 418 -20.49 -12.03 -2.43
C CYS A 418 -20.23 -11.91 -0.92
N GLU A 419 -19.69 -12.95 -0.29
CA GLU A 419 -19.39 -12.95 1.14
C GLU A 419 -18.33 -11.88 1.50
N ALA A 420 -17.26 -11.78 0.71
CA ALA A 420 -16.25 -10.74 0.88
C ALA A 420 -16.83 -9.32 0.76
N THR A 421 -17.74 -9.12 -0.19
CA THR A 421 -18.43 -7.83 -0.40
C THR A 421 -19.34 -7.51 0.79
N ILE A 422 -20.10 -8.48 1.29
CA ILE A 422 -20.95 -8.33 2.49
C ILE A 422 -20.10 -7.99 3.72
N ASN A 423 -18.98 -8.69 3.94
CA ASN A 423 -18.09 -8.45 5.08
C ASN A 423 -17.41 -7.08 5.01
N LEU A 424 -16.96 -6.66 3.83
CA LEU A 424 -16.41 -5.32 3.62
C LEU A 424 -17.47 -4.23 3.82
N ARG A 425 -18.69 -4.44 3.33
CA ARG A 425 -19.81 -3.53 3.54
C ARG A 425 -20.10 -3.37 5.02
N ALA A 426 -20.29 -4.48 5.75
CA ALA A 426 -20.55 -4.46 7.19
C ALA A 426 -19.43 -3.75 7.96
N ARG A 427 -18.15 -3.96 7.58
CA ARG A 427 -17.02 -3.23 8.16
C ARG A 427 -17.07 -1.73 7.84
N SER A 428 -17.43 -1.34 6.62
CA SER A 428 -17.57 0.07 6.25
C SER A 428 -18.71 0.75 7.04
N GLU A 429 -19.84 0.07 7.21
CA GLU A 429 -20.98 0.52 8.01
C GLU A 429 -20.64 0.66 9.50
N ALA A 430 -19.84 -0.26 10.05
CA ALA A 430 -19.37 -0.16 11.44
C ALA A 430 -18.28 0.91 11.65
N ALA A 431 -17.50 1.20 10.60
CA ALA A 431 -16.36 2.11 10.69
C ALA A 431 -16.75 3.59 10.60
N VAL A 432 -17.68 3.95 9.70
CA VAL A 432 -18.11 5.34 9.53
C VAL A 432 -19.02 5.74 10.70
N PRO A 433 -18.58 6.63 11.61
CA PRO A 433 -19.33 6.92 12.81
C PRO A 433 -20.50 7.88 12.49
N GLU A 434 -21.69 7.60 13.05
CA GLU A 434 -22.87 8.49 12.90
C GLU A 434 -22.71 9.83 13.65
N THR A 435 -21.77 9.87 14.61
CA THR A 435 -21.40 11.01 15.46
C THR A 435 -19.88 11.20 15.46
N MET A 436 -19.42 12.43 15.26
CA MET A 436 -18.01 12.81 15.22
C MET A 436 -17.70 13.85 16.28
N SER A 437 -16.62 13.65 17.03
CA SER A 437 -16.12 14.64 17.98
C SER A 437 -15.56 15.87 17.25
N ALA A 438 -15.96 17.04 17.70
CA ALA A 438 -15.55 18.34 17.19
C ALA A 438 -14.83 19.14 18.27
N THR A 439 -13.67 19.71 17.93
CA THR A 439 -12.93 20.62 18.81
C THR A 439 -12.82 22.00 18.17
N ILE A 440 -13.38 23.03 18.83
CA ILE A 440 -13.36 24.43 18.38
C ILE A 440 -13.00 25.30 19.58
N ASP A 441 -11.90 26.07 19.55
CA ASP A 441 -11.52 27.04 20.59
C ASP A 441 -11.69 26.54 22.05
N ASN A 442 -11.13 25.36 22.35
CA ASN A 442 -11.21 24.64 23.64
C ASN A 442 -12.61 24.14 24.06
N TRP A 443 -13.60 24.22 23.17
CA TRP A 443 -14.85 23.48 23.28
C TRP A 443 -14.71 22.12 22.59
N GLN A 444 -15.23 21.08 23.24
CA GLN A 444 -15.41 19.74 22.68
C GLN A 444 -16.89 19.43 22.68
N GLY A 445 -17.40 18.94 21.55
CA GLY A 445 -18.77 18.43 21.45
C GLY A 445 -18.93 17.52 20.26
N ASP A 446 -20.05 16.81 20.19
CA ASP A 446 -20.30 15.85 19.13
C ASP A 446 -21.20 16.44 18.04
N ILE A 447 -20.82 16.23 16.79
CA ILE A 447 -21.59 16.57 15.60
C ILE A 447 -22.08 15.25 14.99
N GLY A 448 -23.36 15.11 14.72
CA GLY A 448 -23.87 13.86 14.16
C GLY A 448 -25.21 14.02 13.47
N SER A 449 -25.61 13.01 12.71
CA SER A 449 -26.89 13.01 11.99
C SER A 449 -28.11 12.95 12.93
N ARG A 450 -27.93 12.47 14.17
CA ARG A 450 -28.95 12.37 15.22
C ARG A 450 -28.95 13.53 16.21
N ILE A 451 -28.00 14.46 16.10
CA ILE A 451 -27.86 15.59 17.03
C ILE A 451 -28.44 16.82 16.36
N GLU A 452 -29.37 17.52 17.03
CA GLU A 452 -29.96 18.74 16.47
C GLU A 452 -28.88 19.82 16.29
N PRO A 453 -28.65 20.33 15.06
CA PRO A 453 -27.61 21.33 14.80
C PRO A 453 -27.73 22.57 15.67
N ASN A 454 -28.97 22.95 16.02
CA ASN A 454 -29.25 24.13 16.84
C ASN A 454 -28.82 23.93 18.30
N GLU A 455 -28.91 22.71 18.85
CA GLU A 455 -28.52 22.44 20.23
C GLU A 455 -26.99 22.56 20.41
N VAL A 456 -26.22 22.03 19.45
CA VAL A 456 -24.76 22.11 19.45
C VAL A 456 -24.30 23.55 19.25
N ALA A 457 -24.96 24.28 18.35
CA ALA A 457 -24.74 25.71 18.15
C ALA A 457 -25.01 26.51 19.44
N ASP A 458 -26.10 26.22 20.16
CA ASP A 458 -26.44 26.88 21.42
C ASP A 458 -25.44 26.55 22.55
N GLN A 459 -24.92 25.31 22.59
CA GLN A 459 -23.88 24.93 23.54
C GLN A 459 -22.56 25.66 23.28
N LEU A 460 -22.11 25.71 22.01
CA LEU A 460 -20.92 26.45 21.60
C LEU A 460 -21.09 27.96 21.85
N ALA A 461 -22.24 28.53 21.50
CA ALA A 461 -22.56 29.94 21.71
C ALA A 461 -22.48 30.31 23.19
N ARG A 462 -23.07 29.49 24.08
CA ARG A 462 -23.00 29.68 25.53
C ARG A 462 -21.57 29.60 26.05
N ARG A 463 -20.76 28.65 25.54
CA ARG A 463 -19.36 28.51 25.96
C ARG A 463 -18.50 29.71 25.52
N MET A 464 -18.72 30.21 24.32
CA MET A 464 -18.03 31.40 23.81
C MET A 464 -18.43 32.68 24.54
N ASP A 465 -19.71 32.80 24.91
CA ASP A 465 -20.19 33.90 25.74
C ASP A 465 -19.55 33.84 27.15
N GLN A 466 -19.47 32.66 27.77
CA GLN A 466 -18.80 32.46 29.07
C GLN A 466 -17.30 32.79 29.01
N ASN A 467 -16.58 32.37 27.96
CA ASN A 467 -15.17 32.71 27.78
C ASN A 467 -14.97 34.22 27.63
N THR A 468 -15.85 34.88 26.86
CA THR A 468 -15.83 36.34 26.68
C THR A 468 -16.13 37.07 27.99
N GLU A 469 -17.10 36.58 28.78
CA GLU A 469 -17.39 37.12 30.11
C GLU A 469 -16.24 36.92 31.09
N TYR A 470 -15.58 35.76 31.07
CA TYR A 470 -14.40 35.51 31.89
C TYR A 470 -13.25 36.49 31.56
N GLU A 471 -12.94 36.70 30.27
CA GLU A 471 -11.96 37.71 29.85
C GLU A 471 -12.34 39.12 30.32
N LEU A 472 -13.64 39.48 30.25
CA LEU A 472 -14.14 40.76 30.75
C LEU A 472 -14.05 40.88 32.27
N THR A 473 -14.29 39.82 33.03
CA THR A 473 -14.17 39.83 34.51
C THR A 473 -12.73 39.94 34.97
N MET A 474 -11.78 39.30 34.27
CA MET A 474 -10.36 39.42 34.56
C MET A 474 -9.85 40.84 34.31
N GLU A 475 -10.24 41.46 33.21
CA GLU A 475 -9.93 42.87 32.94
C GLU A 475 -10.61 43.77 33.99
N ARG A 476 -11.88 43.51 34.34
CA ARG A 476 -12.62 44.25 35.39
C ARG A 476 -11.96 44.18 36.75
N ARG A 477 -11.31 43.06 37.10
CA ARG A 477 -10.60 42.85 38.38
C ARG A 477 -9.23 43.53 38.42
N ASN A 478 -8.54 43.65 37.29
CA ASN A 478 -7.24 44.33 37.21
C ASN A 478 -7.36 45.87 37.25
N ILE A 479 -8.50 46.42 36.80
CA ILE A 479 -8.78 47.87 36.80
C ILE A 479 -8.69 48.50 38.19
N PRO A 480 -9.42 48.05 39.24
CA PRO A 480 -9.31 48.64 40.56
C PRO A 480 -7.92 48.44 41.16
N ARG A 481 -7.23 47.33 40.88
CA ARG A 481 -5.86 47.11 41.38
C ARG A 481 -4.87 48.17 40.86
N ILE A 482 -4.93 48.51 39.58
CA ILE A 482 -4.04 49.51 38.97
C ILE A 482 -4.46 50.93 39.38
N PHE A 483 -5.76 51.18 39.54
CA PHE A 483 -6.26 52.48 40.00
C PHE A 483 -5.95 52.73 41.48
N PHE A 484 -6.18 51.74 42.35
CA PHE A 484 -5.83 51.86 43.76
C PHE A 484 -4.33 51.87 43.99
N SER A 485 -3.51 51.20 43.17
CA SER A 485 -2.05 51.30 43.31
C SER A 485 -1.52 52.68 42.92
N THR A 486 -2.05 53.32 41.87
CA THR A 486 -1.65 54.68 41.48
C THR A 486 -2.14 55.73 42.47
N VAL A 487 -3.36 55.59 42.99
CA VAL A 487 -3.89 56.46 44.06
C VAL A 487 -3.14 56.24 45.38
N ALA A 488 -2.82 55.00 45.74
CA ALA A 488 -2.01 54.69 46.93
C ALA A 488 -0.60 55.29 46.82
N PHE A 489 0.03 55.21 45.65
CA PHE A 489 1.33 55.87 45.39
C PHE A 489 1.23 57.39 45.53
N ALA A 490 0.18 58.00 45.00
CA ALA A 490 -0.06 59.44 45.14
C ALA A 490 -0.33 59.84 46.60
N SER A 491 -1.07 59.03 47.37
CA SER A 491 -1.32 59.28 48.79
C SER A 491 -0.09 59.04 49.66
N LEU A 492 0.77 58.08 49.31
CA LEU A 492 2.03 57.82 50.01
C LEU A 492 3.01 58.96 49.77
N ALA A 493 3.08 59.47 48.54
CA ALA A 493 3.87 60.66 48.20
C ALA A 493 3.37 61.91 48.94
N LEU A 494 2.05 62.04 49.14
CA LEU A 494 1.45 63.12 49.93
C LEU A 494 1.75 62.99 51.42
N TRP A 495 1.69 61.77 51.98
CA TRP A 495 1.99 61.50 53.38
C TRP A 495 3.46 61.74 53.72
N LEU A 496 4.39 61.37 52.82
CA LEU A 496 5.83 61.53 53.04
C LEU A 496 6.24 63.00 53.27
N VAL A 497 5.50 63.96 52.72
CA VAL A 497 5.76 65.40 52.87
C VAL A 497 5.18 65.98 54.16
N ALA A 498 4.11 65.39 54.71
CA ALA A 498 3.58 65.79 56.01
C ALA A 498 4.56 65.51 57.18
N VAL A 499 5.53 64.61 56.97
CA VAL A 499 6.48 64.17 57.99
C VAL A 499 7.80 64.96 57.96
N THR A 500 8.10 65.71 56.90
CA THR A 500 9.38 66.44 56.77
C THR A 500 9.24 67.92 57.11
N SER A 501 9.73 68.32 58.29
CA SER A 501 9.76 69.71 58.75
C SER A 501 11.02 70.45 58.23
N GLY A 502 10.85 71.39 57.29
CA GLY A 502 11.95 72.28 56.86
C GLY A 502 11.60 73.11 55.62
N ALA A 503 12.27 74.25 55.44
CA ALA A 503 11.98 75.37 54.51
C ALA A 503 11.98 75.06 52.98
N PHE A 504 11.84 73.80 52.58
CA PHE A 504 11.79 73.34 51.18
C PHE A 504 10.37 73.00 50.67
N LEU A 505 9.34 73.50 51.38
CA LEU A 505 7.93 73.18 51.12
C LEU A 505 7.44 73.58 49.73
N ALA A 506 7.91 74.72 49.19
CA ALA A 506 7.41 75.23 47.90
C ALA A 506 7.83 74.36 46.70
N PHE A 507 9.08 73.89 46.68
CA PHE A 507 9.59 73.04 45.59
C PHE A 507 8.99 71.62 45.66
N GLN A 508 8.86 71.05 46.87
CA GLN A 508 8.23 69.75 47.08
C GLN A 508 6.74 69.77 46.73
N ALA A 509 6.03 70.85 47.05
CA ALA A 509 4.63 71.03 46.67
C ALA A 509 4.44 71.05 45.14
N LEU A 510 5.36 71.66 44.40
CA LEU A 510 5.29 71.74 42.93
C LEU A 510 5.57 70.40 42.25
N VAL A 511 6.54 69.63 42.76
CA VAL A 511 6.82 68.27 42.26
C VAL A 511 5.64 67.34 42.56
N LEU A 512 5.02 67.44 43.74
CA LEU A 512 3.82 66.66 44.07
C LEU A 512 2.60 67.08 43.25
N LEU A 513 2.43 68.37 42.96
CA LEU A 513 1.38 68.82 42.04
C LEU A 513 1.60 68.20 40.65
N ALA A 514 2.84 68.18 40.16
CA ALA A 514 3.17 67.55 38.89
C ALA A 514 2.92 66.03 38.92
N VAL A 515 3.32 65.32 39.98
CA VAL A 515 3.06 63.88 40.14
C VAL A 515 1.57 63.60 40.29
N PHE A 516 0.82 64.40 41.03
CA PHE A 516 -0.62 64.27 41.18
C PHE A 516 -1.36 64.54 39.87
N VAL A 517 -0.92 65.53 39.10
CA VAL A 517 -1.43 65.80 37.75
C VAL A 517 -1.09 64.67 36.81
N VAL A 518 0.15 64.15 36.81
CA VAL A 518 0.54 63.01 35.96
C VAL A 518 -0.21 61.73 36.35
N CYS A 519 -0.30 61.40 37.64
CA CYS A 519 -1.07 60.26 38.14
C CYS A 519 -2.57 60.44 37.87
N GLY A 520 -3.09 61.65 38.01
CA GLY A 520 -4.48 62.01 37.67
C GLY A 520 -4.76 61.86 36.19
N VAL A 521 -3.85 62.32 35.32
CA VAL A 521 -3.94 62.16 33.86
C VAL A 521 -3.81 60.69 33.44
N VAL A 522 -2.94 59.92 34.09
CA VAL A 522 -2.79 58.47 33.84
C VAL A 522 -4.03 57.72 34.33
N ALA A 523 -4.55 58.03 35.52
CA ALA A 523 -5.76 57.43 36.08
C ALA A 523 -7.00 57.78 35.25
N LEU A 524 -7.11 59.04 34.82
CA LEU A 524 -8.16 59.51 33.90
C LEU A 524 -8.01 58.85 32.53
N GLY A 525 -6.79 58.69 32.01
CA GLY A 525 -6.50 57.99 30.77
C GLY A 525 -6.89 56.50 30.83
N ILE A 526 -6.62 55.82 31.94
CA ILE A 526 -7.06 54.44 32.18
C ILE A 526 -8.59 54.37 32.29
N HIS A 527 -9.22 55.32 33.00
CA HIS A 527 -10.68 55.35 33.17
C HIS A 527 -11.45 55.71 31.88
N LEU A 528 -10.88 56.56 31.02
CA LEU A 528 -11.47 56.92 29.73
C LEU A 528 -11.21 55.85 28.66
N ASN A 529 -10.09 55.13 28.74
CA ASN A 529 -9.75 54.08 27.76
C ASN A 529 -10.28 52.68 28.15
N THR A 530 -10.74 52.48 29.38
CA THR A 530 -11.40 51.23 29.84
C THR A 530 -12.68 50.90 29.08
N PRO A 531 -13.63 51.82 28.82
CA PRO A 531 -14.80 51.48 28.00
C PRO A 531 -14.39 51.10 26.57
N ARG A 532 -13.32 51.70 26.03
CA ARG A 532 -12.78 51.35 24.69
C ARG A 532 -12.16 49.95 24.67
N ARG A 533 -11.37 49.58 25.70
CA ARG A 533 -10.78 48.24 25.83
C ARG A 533 -11.83 47.16 26.04
N MET A 534 -12.81 47.40 26.89
CA MET A 534 -13.93 46.47 27.10
C MET A 534 -14.81 46.35 25.86
N ALA A 535 -15.03 47.44 25.11
CA ALA A 535 -15.72 47.41 23.83
C ALA A 535 -14.92 46.62 22.77
N ALA A 536 -13.58 46.75 22.75
CA ALA A 536 -12.72 45.98 21.88
C ALA A 536 -12.74 44.48 22.20
N ILE A 537 -12.68 44.09 23.49
CA ILE A 537 -12.81 42.69 23.92
C ILE A 537 -14.19 42.14 23.54
N ARG A 538 -15.27 42.90 23.74
CA ARG A 538 -16.62 42.48 23.30
C ARG A 538 -16.72 42.35 21.78
N ALA A 539 -16.12 43.26 21.03
CA ALA A 539 -16.11 43.19 19.57
C ALA A 539 -15.29 41.99 19.08
N GLN A 540 -14.17 41.69 19.72
CA GLN A 540 -13.34 40.52 19.44
C GLN A 540 -14.04 39.21 19.82
N GLY A 541 -14.70 39.15 20.98
CA GLY A 541 -15.51 38.01 21.41
C GLY A 541 -16.68 37.74 20.46
N LYS A 542 -17.37 38.79 19.98
CA LYS A 542 -18.42 38.65 18.95
C LYS A 542 -17.87 38.10 17.63
N ARG A 543 -16.70 38.56 17.20
CA ARG A 543 -16.04 38.04 15.97
C ARG A 543 -15.65 36.57 16.13
N ARG A 544 -14.94 36.23 17.22
CA ARG A 544 -14.59 34.83 17.53
C ARG A 544 -15.82 33.92 17.59
N LYS A 545 -16.92 34.39 18.19
CA LYS A 545 -18.18 33.65 18.24
C LYS A 545 -18.77 33.44 16.84
N ALA A 546 -18.74 34.46 15.97
CA ALA A 546 -19.19 34.33 14.59
C ALA A 546 -18.31 33.36 13.80
N ASP A 547 -16.99 33.50 13.87
CA ASP A 547 -16.03 32.62 13.18
C ASP A 547 -16.16 31.15 13.66
N ALA A 548 -16.33 30.93 14.97
CA ALA A 548 -16.56 29.61 15.55
C ALA A 548 -17.92 29.00 15.13
N MET A 549 -18.95 29.84 14.96
CA MET A 549 -20.25 29.37 14.47
C MET A 549 -20.20 29.02 12.99
N ASP A 550 -19.51 29.82 12.18
CA ASP A 550 -19.34 29.56 10.75
C ASP A 550 -18.53 28.28 10.50
N THR A 551 -17.47 28.05 11.29
CA THR A 551 -16.70 26.80 11.24
C THR A 551 -17.53 25.59 11.68
N LEU A 552 -18.35 25.71 12.74
CA LEU A 552 -19.28 24.66 13.16
C LEU A 552 -20.30 24.35 12.06
N HIS A 553 -20.96 25.35 11.48
CA HIS A 553 -21.93 25.16 10.40
C HIS A 553 -21.29 24.53 9.16
N ALA A 554 -20.08 24.95 8.80
CA ALA A 554 -19.32 24.34 7.70
C ALA A 554 -18.99 22.87 8.00
N ALA A 555 -18.63 22.52 9.24
CA ALA A 555 -18.38 21.13 9.64
C ALA A 555 -19.66 20.28 9.64
N VAL A 556 -20.79 20.80 10.13
CA VAL A 556 -22.09 20.12 10.10
C VAL A 556 -22.52 19.85 8.65
N GLY A 557 -22.39 20.85 7.77
CA GLY A 557 -22.69 20.70 6.34
C GLY A 557 -21.77 19.69 5.65
N ALA A 558 -20.47 19.75 5.95
CA ALA A 558 -19.48 18.80 5.44
C ALA A 558 -19.73 17.37 5.94
N HIS A 559 -20.13 17.17 7.20
CA HIS A 559 -20.54 15.88 7.74
C HIS A 559 -21.76 15.32 7.01
N ALA A 560 -22.80 16.13 6.80
CA ALA A 560 -23.99 15.72 6.06
C ALA A 560 -23.67 15.35 4.60
N GLY A 561 -22.77 16.11 3.95
CA GLY A 561 -22.28 15.82 2.61
C GLY A 561 -21.50 14.50 2.55
N LEU A 562 -20.63 14.27 3.53
CA LEU A 562 -19.85 13.04 3.66
C LEU A 562 -20.76 11.83 3.84
N MET A 563 -21.76 11.91 4.73
CA MET A 563 -22.71 10.82 4.94
C MET A 563 -23.56 10.54 3.70
N ARG A 564 -23.90 11.57 2.91
CA ARG A 564 -24.60 11.39 1.64
C ARG A 564 -23.72 10.66 0.62
N GLN A 565 -22.49 11.13 0.43
CA GLN A 565 -21.53 10.51 -0.48
C GLN A 565 -21.22 9.07 -0.08
N TRP A 566 -21.02 8.80 1.21
CA TRP A 566 -20.80 7.45 1.71
C TRP A 566 -21.99 6.52 1.42
N LYS A 567 -23.22 7.00 1.63
CA LYS A 567 -24.43 6.24 1.28
C LYS A 567 -24.54 5.96 -0.22
N GLU A 568 -24.14 6.89 -1.07
CA GLU A 568 -24.08 6.66 -2.52
C GLU A 568 -23.04 5.60 -2.87
N LEU A 569 -21.84 5.67 -2.28
CA LEU A 569 -20.77 4.70 -2.52
C LEU A 569 -21.08 3.31 -1.97
N ILE A 570 -21.80 3.19 -0.87
CA ILE A 570 -22.14 1.88 -0.31
C ILE A 570 -23.22 1.15 -1.11
N VAL A 571 -24.06 1.90 -1.85
CA VAL A 571 -24.99 1.31 -2.84
C VAL A 571 -24.21 0.64 -3.97
N GLU A 572 -23.00 1.09 -4.30
CA GLU A 572 -22.14 0.39 -5.28
C GLU A 572 -21.78 -1.04 -4.83
N ALA A 573 -21.83 -1.34 -3.53
CA ALA A 573 -21.67 -2.71 -3.03
C ALA A 573 -22.86 -3.59 -3.41
N ASP A 574 -24.09 -3.06 -3.36
CA ASP A 574 -25.30 -3.79 -3.76
C ASP A 574 -25.32 -4.03 -5.27
N ASP A 575 -24.93 -3.03 -6.05
CA ASP A 575 -24.70 -3.14 -7.49
C ASP A 575 -23.66 -4.20 -7.84
N LEU A 576 -22.55 -4.26 -7.08
CA LEU A 576 -21.52 -5.28 -7.26
C LEU A 576 -22.11 -6.68 -6.98
N LEU A 577 -22.84 -6.85 -5.88
CA LEU A 577 -23.51 -8.10 -5.52
C LEU A 577 -24.48 -8.55 -6.60
N GLU A 578 -25.29 -7.65 -7.14
CA GLU A 578 -26.24 -7.94 -8.21
C GLU A 578 -25.51 -8.37 -9.50
N SER A 579 -24.47 -7.63 -9.89
CA SER A 579 -23.68 -7.95 -11.09
C SER A 579 -23.01 -9.33 -11.02
N VAL A 580 -22.46 -9.70 -9.86
CA VAL A 580 -21.79 -10.99 -9.65
C VAL A 580 -22.82 -12.13 -9.60
N ARG A 581 -23.99 -11.89 -9.00
CA ARG A 581 -25.11 -12.85 -9.01
C ARG A 581 -25.75 -13.01 -10.39
N ALA A 582 -25.65 -12.01 -11.25
CA ALA A 582 -26.14 -12.09 -12.62
C ALA A 582 -25.23 -12.90 -13.56
N VAL A 583 -24.00 -13.23 -13.16
CA VAL A 583 -23.03 -13.98 -14.00
C VAL A 583 -23.53 -15.40 -14.29
N GLN A 584 -24.15 -15.61 -15.45
CA GLN A 584 -24.60 -16.92 -15.88
C GLN A 584 -23.42 -17.84 -16.23
N LEU A 585 -23.66 -19.15 -16.19
CA LEU A 585 -22.72 -20.12 -16.75
C LEU A 585 -22.52 -19.84 -18.24
N PRO A 586 -21.28 -19.92 -18.76
CA PRO A 586 -21.02 -19.68 -20.17
C PRO A 586 -21.75 -20.72 -21.04
N VAL A 587 -22.38 -20.26 -22.13
CA VAL A 587 -22.93 -21.17 -23.16
C VAL A 587 -21.75 -21.79 -23.91
N VAL A 588 -21.58 -23.10 -23.77
CA VAL A 588 -20.48 -23.81 -24.42
C VAL A 588 -20.80 -24.00 -25.91
N VAL A 589 -19.79 -23.92 -26.77
CA VAL A 589 -19.95 -24.25 -28.19
C VAL A 589 -20.17 -25.74 -28.32
N GLU A 590 -21.40 -26.11 -28.61
CA GLU A 590 -21.75 -27.45 -29.06
C GLU A 590 -21.47 -27.58 -30.56
N ASP A 591 -21.14 -28.79 -30.98
CA ASP A 591 -21.08 -29.12 -32.39
C ASP A 591 -22.47 -28.94 -32.99
N ASN A 592 -22.66 -27.85 -33.73
CA ASN A 592 -23.73 -27.79 -34.71
C ASN A 592 -23.39 -28.75 -35.85
N ALA A 593 -23.82 -30.00 -35.70
CA ALA A 593 -24.15 -30.89 -36.80
C ALA A 593 -25.30 -31.79 -36.31
N GLU A 594 -26.53 -31.39 -36.64
CA GLU A 594 -27.79 -32.16 -36.62
C GLU A 594 -27.69 -33.63 -36.14
N ILE A 595 -27.91 -33.93 -34.84
CA ILE A 595 -28.49 -35.21 -34.39
C ILE A 595 -29.38 -35.00 -33.14
N SER A 596 -30.69 -34.88 -33.44
CA SER A 596 -31.88 -35.38 -32.73
C SER A 596 -32.08 -35.19 -31.21
N SER A 597 -33.06 -34.34 -30.88
CA SER A 597 -34.31 -34.72 -30.17
C SER A 597 -34.33 -36.06 -29.39
N TRP A 598 -33.69 -36.15 -28.21
CA TRP A 598 -33.88 -37.29 -27.29
C TRP A 598 -33.69 -36.87 -25.82
N LEU A 599 -34.41 -35.83 -25.39
CA LEU A 599 -34.46 -35.42 -23.98
C LEU A 599 -35.82 -35.74 -23.32
N ASP A 600 -36.52 -36.77 -23.83
CA ASP A 600 -37.64 -37.39 -23.14
C ASP A 600 -37.49 -38.93 -23.15
N ASP A 601 -37.77 -39.51 -21.98
CA ASP A 601 -37.90 -40.93 -21.61
C ASP A 601 -36.67 -41.78 -21.20
N GLU A 602 -36.57 -41.92 -19.87
CA GLU A 602 -36.35 -43.15 -19.09
C GLU A 602 -35.02 -43.94 -19.21
N ARG A 603 -34.27 -43.98 -18.09
CA ARG A 603 -33.59 -45.21 -17.62
C ARG A 603 -34.64 -46.10 -16.92
N PRO A 604 -34.49 -47.43 -16.70
CA PRO A 604 -33.24 -48.22 -16.65
C PRO A 604 -33.30 -49.66 -17.24
N GLY A 605 -32.14 -50.32 -17.43
CA GLY A 605 -32.11 -51.76 -17.71
C GLY A 605 -30.74 -52.37 -18.08
N THR A 606 -30.20 -53.16 -17.14
CA THR A 606 -29.06 -54.10 -17.20
C THR A 606 -28.94 -54.99 -18.47
N VAL A 607 -27.72 -55.35 -18.89
CA VAL A 607 -27.05 -56.66 -18.63
C VAL A 607 -25.68 -56.72 -19.36
N ALA A 608 -24.73 -57.35 -18.67
CA ALA A 608 -23.34 -57.63 -19.00
C ALA A 608 -23.07 -58.38 -20.32
N ARG A 609 -21.86 -58.16 -20.88
CA ARG A 609 -21.02 -59.23 -21.42
C ARG A 609 -19.53 -58.96 -21.15
N SER A 610 -18.93 -59.96 -20.51
CA SER A 610 -17.51 -60.10 -20.17
C SER A 610 -16.67 -60.59 -21.35
N GLN A 611 -15.34 -60.50 -21.14
CA GLN A 611 -14.19 -61.03 -21.91
C GLN A 611 -13.60 -60.00 -22.88
N SER A 612 -12.32 -59.61 -22.81
CA SER A 612 -11.12 -60.37 -22.43
C SER A 612 -10.02 -59.42 -21.91
N GLN A 613 -9.28 -59.88 -20.90
CA GLN A 613 -8.06 -59.25 -20.40
C GLN A 613 -6.92 -59.32 -21.42
N ALA A 614 -6.33 -58.16 -21.72
CA ALA A 614 -4.91 -57.96 -21.98
C ALA A 614 -4.59 -56.54 -21.48
N PRO A 615 -3.42 -56.25 -20.86
CA PRO A 615 -3.14 -54.91 -20.37
C PRO A 615 -3.06 -53.97 -21.58
N ALA A 616 -4.00 -53.02 -21.70
CA ALA A 616 -3.96 -51.99 -22.72
C ALA A 616 -2.89 -50.97 -22.33
N ILE A 617 -1.67 -51.12 -22.85
CA ILE A 617 -0.53 -50.33 -22.34
C ILE A 617 -0.57 -48.86 -22.80
N LEU A 618 -1.29 -48.51 -23.89
CA LEU A 618 -1.43 -47.12 -24.36
C LEU A 618 -2.79 -46.88 -25.07
N PRO A 619 -3.43 -45.70 -24.92
CA PRO A 619 -4.49 -45.27 -25.82
C PRO A 619 -3.97 -45.17 -27.26
N ARG A 620 -4.74 -45.68 -28.24
CA ARG A 620 -4.31 -45.74 -29.65
C ARG A 620 -4.06 -44.36 -30.25
N TRP A 621 -2.88 -44.13 -30.84
CA TRP A 621 -2.58 -43.02 -31.77
C TRP A 621 -2.89 -43.39 -33.24
N ASP A 622 -3.40 -44.60 -33.49
CA ASP A 622 -3.00 -45.42 -34.64
C ASP A 622 -3.83 -45.23 -35.94
N LEU A 623 -4.67 -44.19 -36.06
CA LEU A 623 -5.50 -44.00 -37.25
C LEU A 623 -5.39 -42.55 -37.76
N LYS A 624 -4.88 -42.41 -38.99
CA LYS A 624 -4.94 -41.15 -39.76
C LYS A 624 -6.40 -40.69 -39.88
N PRO A 625 -6.69 -39.37 -39.96
CA PRO A 625 -7.93 -38.93 -40.60
C PRO A 625 -7.99 -39.49 -42.02
N ALA A 626 -9.12 -40.11 -42.36
CA ALA A 626 -9.39 -40.61 -43.70
C ALA A 626 -9.66 -39.42 -44.62
N GLY A 627 -8.83 -39.29 -45.66
CA GLY A 627 -9.01 -38.28 -46.71
C GLY A 627 -8.47 -36.90 -46.33
N TRP A 628 -7.66 -36.37 -47.24
CA TRP A 628 -7.61 -34.92 -47.48
C TRP A 628 -8.77 -34.59 -48.40
#